data_AF-A0A557XLT6-F1
#
_entry.id   AF-A0A557XLT6-F1
#
_cell.length_a   1.000
_cell.length_b   1.000
_cell.length_c   1.000
_cell.angle_alpha   90.00
_cell.angle_beta   90.00
_cell.angle_gamma   90.00
#
_symmetry.space_group_name_H-M   'P 1'
#
loop_
_entity.id
_entity.type
_entity.pdbx_description
1 polymer ?
#
loop_
_entity_poly.entity_id
_entity_poly.type
_entity_poly.pdbx_seq_one_letter_code
_entity_poly.pdbx_strand_id
1 'polypeptide(L)'
;MAVENVAVEKVAVENVKGNPRTETAATALRIVFGVVWAIDAWLKWQPGFRATMLPSMVAAAQGQPHWLTGWFDFWIHLMRPDPGLWVDLIALTETTIAVLLLTGLARRAVYLGGALYSLSVWSTAEGFGGPYTAGATDIGTSIIYVLVFLALLVKLEHGLDRRLALDIAVARRVPWWRHVAGPSA
;
A
#
# COMPACT_ATOMS: atom_id res chain seq x y z
N MET A 1 -27.22 27.26 -30.13
CA MET A 1 -25.78 26.99 -30.24
C MET A 1 -24.96 27.58 -29.10
N ALA A 2 -24.92 28.90 -28.84
CA ALA A 2 -24.08 29.45 -27.75
C ALA A 2 -24.50 29.03 -26.33
N VAL A 3 -25.80 28.89 -26.05
CA VAL A 3 -26.33 28.50 -24.72
C VAL A 3 -26.06 27.03 -24.39
N GLU A 4 -26.03 26.18 -25.41
CA GLU A 4 -25.77 24.74 -25.29
C GLU A 4 -24.31 24.46 -24.94
N ASN A 5 -23.37 25.19 -25.54
CA ASN A 5 -21.95 25.11 -25.21
C ASN A 5 -21.65 25.53 -23.76
N VAL A 6 -22.34 26.55 -23.23
CA VAL A 6 -22.17 26.98 -21.83
C VAL A 6 -22.72 25.95 -20.84
N ALA A 7 -23.79 25.25 -21.20
CA ALA A 7 -24.34 24.17 -20.38
C ALA A 7 -23.42 22.94 -20.36
N VAL A 8 -22.87 22.56 -21.53
CA VAL A 8 -21.90 21.46 -21.65
C VAL A 8 -20.62 21.78 -20.89
N GLU A 9 -20.12 23.02 -20.98
CA GLU A 9 -18.92 23.47 -20.27
C GLU A 9 -19.15 23.54 -18.75
N LYS A 10 -20.32 24.00 -18.29
CA LYS A 10 -20.69 23.94 -16.87
C LYS A 10 -20.79 22.50 -16.35
N VAL A 11 -21.38 21.58 -17.11
CA VAL A 11 -21.46 20.16 -16.73
C VAL A 11 -20.07 19.50 -16.73
N ALA A 12 -19.19 19.88 -17.65
CA ALA A 12 -17.80 19.43 -17.67
C ALA A 12 -17.00 19.97 -16.47
N VAL A 13 -17.17 21.25 -16.12
CA VAL A 13 -16.51 21.89 -14.97
C VAL A 13 -17.09 21.42 -13.62
N GLU A 14 -18.39 21.13 -13.58
CA GLU A 14 -19.06 20.54 -12.41
C GLU A 14 -18.63 19.08 -12.20
N ASN A 15 -18.33 18.35 -13.28
CA ASN A 15 -17.68 17.03 -13.23
C ASN A 15 -16.20 17.06 -12.76
N VAL A 16 -15.51 18.20 -12.86
CA VAL A 16 -14.12 18.35 -12.39
C VAL A 16 -14.05 18.61 -10.87
N LYS A 17 -15.13 19.11 -10.26
CA LYS A 17 -15.26 19.13 -8.80
C LYS A 17 -15.69 17.75 -8.33
N GLY A 18 -14.79 17.04 -7.64
CA GLY A 18 -15.01 15.68 -7.18
C GLY A 18 -16.42 15.46 -6.60
N ASN A 19 -17.18 14.56 -7.22
CA ASN A 19 -18.50 14.19 -6.74
C ASN A 19 -18.40 13.76 -5.26
N PRO A 20 -19.21 14.30 -4.34
CA PRO A 20 -19.20 13.92 -2.92
C PRO A 20 -19.22 12.41 -2.66
N ARG A 21 -19.88 11.65 -3.55
CA ARG A 21 -19.95 10.19 -3.49
C ARG A 21 -18.62 9.52 -3.85
N THR A 22 -17.88 10.03 -4.83
CA THR A 22 -16.58 9.47 -5.22
C THR A 22 -15.51 9.77 -4.16
N GLU A 23 -15.56 10.95 -3.55
CA GLU A 23 -14.72 11.28 -2.39
C GLU A 23 -14.99 10.35 -1.20
N THR A 24 -16.27 10.15 -0.87
CA THR A 24 -16.67 9.26 0.22
C THR A 24 -16.23 7.82 -0.03
N ALA A 25 -16.34 7.34 -1.28
CA ALA A 25 -15.88 6.00 -1.65
C ALA A 25 -14.36 5.84 -1.56
N ALA A 26 -13.57 6.85 -1.95
CA ALA A 26 -12.12 6.81 -1.82
C ALA A 26 -11.68 6.78 -0.35
N THR A 27 -12.29 7.63 0.48
CA THR A 27 -12.03 7.63 1.93
C THR A 27 -12.46 6.32 2.59
N ALA A 28 -13.63 5.78 2.24
CA ALA A 28 -14.08 4.48 2.76
C ALA A 28 -13.12 3.36 2.37
N LEU A 29 -12.67 3.32 1.11
CA LEU A 29 -11.68 2.35 0.64
C LEU A 29 -10.38 2.46 1.45
N ARG A 30 -9.86 3.67 1.64
CA ARG A 30 -8.65 3.92 2.47
C ARG A 30 -8.83 3.40 3.89
N ILE A 31 -9.95 3.70 4.55
CA ILE A 31 -10.20 3.29 5.94
C ILE A 31 -10.33 1.77 6.04
N VAL A 32 -11.13 1.14 5.18
CA VAL A 32 -11.29 -0.32 5.16
C VAL A 32 -9.95 -1.00 4.91
N PHE A 33 -9.17 -0.49 3.97
CA PHE A 33 -7.83 -1.01 3.70
C PHE A 33 -6.88 -0.79 4.88
N GLY A 34 -6.95 0.35 5.55
CA GLY A 34 -6.21 0.62 6.79
C GLY A 34 -6.56 -0.36 7.92
N VAL A 35 -7.83 -0.79 8.03
CA VAL A 35 -8.25 -1.83 8.99
C VAL A 35 -7.64 -3.18 8.62
N VAL A 36 -7.64 -3.55 7.34
CA VAL A 36 -6.98 -4.79 6.87
C VAL A 36 -5.49 -4.77 7.24
N TRP A 37 -4.81 -3.65 6.99
CA TRP A 37 -3.41 -3.45 7.38
C TRP A 37 -3.19 -3.48 8.89
N ALA A 38 -4.13 -2.97 9.70
CA ALA A 38 -4.02 -3.04 11.15
C ALA A 38 -4.10 -4.47 11.67
N ILE A 39 -4.94 -5.30 11.03
CA ILE A 39 -5.04 -6.74 11.33
C ILE A 39 -3.75 -7.44 10.93
N ASP A 40 -3.22 -7.19 9.72
CA ASP A 40 -1.95 -7.79 9.27
C ASP A 40 -0.77 -7.39 10.17
N ALA A 41 -0.67 -6.11 10.51
CA ALA A 41 0.34 -5.61 11.45
C ALA A 41 0.25 -6.31 12.81
N TRP A 42 -0.97 -6.48 13.35
CA TRP A 42 -1.19 -7.24 14.58
C TRP A 42 -0.70 -8.69 14.47
N LEU A 43 -0.91 -9.34 13.31
CA LEU A 43 -0.40 -10.69 13.05
C LEU A 43 1.12 -10.74 13.03
N LYS A 44 1.82 -9.71 12.53
CA LYS A 44 3.29 -9.65 12.58
C LYS A 44 3.82 -9.59 14.00
N TRP A 45 3.03 -9.06 14.94
CA TRP A 45 3.41 -9.07 16.34
C TRP A 45 3.31 -10.46 17.01
N GLN A 46 2.60 -11.41 16.39
CA GLN A 46 2.32 -12.72 17.01
C GLN A 46 3.51 -13.67 16.95
N PRO A 47 3.72 -14.53 17.98
CA PRO A 47 4.83 -15.47 18.04
C PRO A 47 4.92 -16.40 16.82
N GLY A 48 3.78 -16.80 16.24
CA GLY A 48 3.73 -17.66 15.07
C GLY A 48 4.46 -17.05 13.87
N PHE A 49 4.16 -15.80 13.51
CA PHE A 49 4.87 -15.10 12.43
C PHE A 49 6.36 -14.94 12.76
N ARG A 50 6.68 -14.46 13.97
CA ARG A 50 8.07 -14.21 14.38
C ARG A 50 8.93 -15.47 14.32
N ALA A 51 8.39 -16.62 14.70
CA ALA A 51 9.09 -17.90 14.66
C ALA A 51 9.26 -18.46 13.24
N THR A 52 8.39 -18.07 12.30
CA THR A 52 8.31 -18.70 10.97
C THR A 52 8.69 -17.79 9.81
N MET A 53 8.95 -16.51 10.02
CA MET A 53 9.26 -15.56 8.95
C MET A 53 10.42 -16.03 8.06
N LEU A 54 11.60 -16.27 8.65
CA LEU A 54 12.77 -16.69 7.88
C LEU A 54 12.64 -18.13 7.35
N PRO A 55 12.20 -19.12 8.15
CA PRO A 55 11.94 -20.47 7.63
C PRO A 55 10.99 -20.51 6.45
N SER A 56 9.89 -19.74 6.49
CA SER A 56 8.91 -19.66 5.39
C SER A 56 9.54 -19.07 4.14
N MET A 57 10.38 -18.04 4.29
CA MET A 57 11.09 -17.43 3.16
C MET A 57 12.12 -18.37 2.53
N VAL A 58 12.85 -19.15 3.35
CA VAL A 58 13.77 -20.18 2.85
C VAL A 58 13.01 -21.30 2.12
N ALA A 59 11.87 -21.73 2.66
CA ALA A 59 11.01 -22.72 2.01
C ALA A 59 10.46 -22.20 0.68
N ALA A 60 10.01 -20.94 0.63
CA ALA A 60 9.55 -20.29 -0.59
C ALA A 60 10.65 -20.26 -1.66
N ALA A 61 11.91 -20.04 -1.28
CA ALA A 61 13.05 -20.04 -2.20
C ALA A 61 13.33 -21.42 -2.83
N GLN A 62 13.13 -22.52 -2.12
CA GLN A 62 13.41 -23.88 -2.62
C GLN A 62 12.48 -24.30 -3.77
N GLY A 63 11.28 -23.71 -3.85
CA GLY A 63 10.32 -23.97 -4.92
C GLY A 63 10.56 -23.16 -6.19
N GLN A 64 11.58 -22.29 -6.22
CA GLN A 64 11.73 -21.30 -7.29
C GLN A 64 12.69 -21.76 -8.39
N PRO A 65 12.48 -21.31 -9.63
CA PRO A 65 13.42 -21.53 -10.72
C PRO A 65 14.81 -20.97 -10.41
N HIS A 66 15.83 -21.61 -10.96
CA HIS A 66 17.24 -21.24 -10.75
C HIS A 66 17.57 -19.77 -11.10
N TRP A 67 16.84 -19.16 -12.02
CA TRP A 67 17.06 -17.75 -12.39
C TRP A 67 16.62 -16.76 -11.29
N LEU A 68 15.79 -17.19 -10.33
CA LEU A 68 15.40 -16.41 -9.15
C LEU A 68 16.29 -16.66 -7.94
N THR A 69 17.17 -17.67 -7.96
CA THR A 69 18.00 -18.05 -6.80
C THR A 69 18.78 -16.87 -6.24
N GLY A 70 19.44 -16.07 -7.09
CA GLY A 70 20.21 -14.90 -6.64
C GLY A 70 19.38 -13.83 -5.94
N TRP A 71 18.10 -13.67 -6.30
CA TRP A 71 17.18 -12.73 -5.66
C TRP A 71 16.81 -13.18 -4.24
N PHE A 72 16.41 -14.45 -4.08
CA PHE A 72 16.10 -14.99 -2.77
C PHE A 72 17.34 -15.08 -1.87
N ASP A 73 18.47 -15.49 -2.43
CA ASP A 73 19.73 -15.56 -1.69
C ASP A 73 20.14 -14.18 -1.15
N PHE A 74 20.01 -13.12 -1.94
CA PHE A 74 20.29 -11.76 -1.48
C PHE A 74 19.50 -11.42 -0.21
N TRP A 75 18.17 -11.60 -0.25
CA TRP A 75 17.32 -11.26 0.89
C TRP A 75 17.54 -12.18 2.09
N ILE A 76 17.71 -13.48 1.86
CA ILE A 76 17.99 -14.44 2.93
C ILE A 76 19.33 -14.11 3.60
N HIS A 77 20.37 -13.78 2.84
CA HIS A 77 21.67 -13.37 3.39
C HIS A 77 21.58 -12.04 4.15
N LEU A 78 20.74 -11.12 3.69
CA LEU A 78 20.50 -9.86 4.37
C LEU A 78 19.77 -10.06 5.72
N MET A 79 18.82 -10.99 5.78
CA MET A 79 17.99 -11.23 6.97
C MET A 79 18.59 -12.18 8.01
N ARG A 80 19.37 -13.16 7.55
CA ARG A 80 19.92 -14.24 8.38
C ARG A 80 20.76 -13.78 9.59
N PRO A 81 21.58 -12.71 9.53
CA PRO A 81 22.43 -12.33 10.67
C PRO A 81 21.64 -11.93 11.91
N ASP A 82 20.47 -11.31 11.73
CA ASP A 82 19.58 -10.93 12.82
C ASP A 82 18.11 -10.98 12.37
N PRO A 83 17.48 -12.17 12.37
CA PRO A 83 16.08 -12.30 11.96
C PRO A 83 15.12 -11.56 12.90
N GLY A 84 15.51 -11.35 14.16
CA GLY A 84 14.69 -10.65 15.15
C GLY A 84 14.50 -9.19 14.78
N LEU A 85 15.58 -8.51 14.40
CA LEU A 85 15.54 -7.15 13.89
C LEU A 85 14.58 -7.02 12.69
N TRP A 86 14.64 -7.95 11.73
CA TRP A 86 13.79 -7.89 10.54
C TRP A 86 12.32 -8.09 10.85
N VAL A 87 12.00 -9.01 11.76
CA VAL A 87 10.62 -9.19 12.23
C VAL A 87 10.10 -7.93 12.91
N ASP A 88 10.92 -7.26 13.73
CA ASP A 88 10.53 -5.99 14.37
C ASP A 88 10.35 -4.86 13.35
N LEU A 89 11.25 -4.75 12.38
CA LEU A 89 11.16 -3.76 11.29
C LEU A 89 9.91 -3.98 10.43
N ILE A 90 9.59 -5.22 10.09
CA ILE A 90 8.36 -5.59 9.37
C ILE A 90 7.14 -5.15 10.20
N ALA A 91 7.05 -5.60 11.45
CA ALA A 91 5.90 -5.31 12.31
C ALA A 91 5.71 -3.78 12.51
N LEU A 92 6.80 -3.04 12.69
CA LEU A 92 6.77 -1.59 12.82
C LEU A 92 6.35 -0.89 11.52
N THR A 93 6.86 -1.37 10.38
CA THR A 93 6.52 -0.82 9.05
C THR A 93 5.04 -0.98 8.77
N GLU A 94 4.49 -2.18 8.99
CA GLU A 94 3.07 -2.42 8.75
C GLU A 94 2.15 -1.67 9.72
N THR A 95 2.56 -1.56 10.99
CA THR A 95 1.86 -0.73 11.98
C THR A 95 1.83 0.73 11.53
N THR A 96 2.95 1.24 11.03
CA THR A 96 3.06 2.62 10.53
C THR A 96 2.16 2.84 9.32
N ILE A 97 2.18 1.92 8.35
CA ILE A 97 1.29 1.97 7.18
C ILE A 97 -0.18 1.96 7.61
N ALA A 98 -0.57 1.07 8.53
CA ALA A 98 -1.93 0.99 9.04
C ALA A 98 -2.39 2.31 9.69
N VAL A 99 -1.56 2.88 10.57
CA VAL A 99 -1.87 4.15 11.24
C VAL A 99 -2.00 5.29 10.23
N LEU A 100 -1.08 5.39 9.28
CA LEU A 100 -1.11 6.45 8.27
C LEU A 100 -2.29 6.29 7.29
N LEU A 101 -2.65 5.05 6.95
CA LEU A 101 -3.87 4.75 6.19
C LEU A 101 -5.12 5.15 6.95
N LEU A 102 -5.24 4.86 8.25
CA LEU A 102 -6.43 5.19 9.04
C LEU A 102 -6.56 6.70 9.27
N THR A 103 -5.45 7.37 9.57
CA THR A 103 -5.43 8.82 9.84
C THR A 103 -5.47 9.68 8.58
N GLY A 104 -5.11 9.10 7.43
CA GLY A 104 -5.02 9.83 6.16
C GLY A 104 -3.91 10.88 6.16
N LEU A 105 -2.81 10.56 6.83
CA LEU A 105 -1.59 11.39 6.94
C LEU A 105 -0.54 10.89 5.93
N ALA A 106 0.25 11.81 5.36
CA ALA A 106 1.33 11.54 4.43
C ALA A 106 0.88 10.65 3.24
N ARG A 107 -0.36 10.84 2.75
CA ARG A 107 -1.04 9.88 1.87
C ARG A 107 -0.21 9.49 0.65
N ARG A 108 0.37 10.46 -0.07
CA ARG A 108 1.19 10.17 -1.26
C ARG A 108 2.38 9.27 -0.94
N ALA A 109 3.12 9.61 0.13
CA ALA A 109 4.26 8.82 0.56
C ALA A 109 3.85 7.41 1.03
N VAL A 110 2.74 7.28 1.74
CA VAL A 110 2.21 6.00 2.23
C VAL A 110 1.72 5.13 1.09
N TYR A 111 1.06 5.70 0.08
CA TYR A 111 0.58 4.94 -1.06
C TYR A 111 1.73 4.43 -1.94
N LEU A 112 2.73 5.28 -2.19
CA LEU A 112 3.94 4.86 -2.91
C LEU A 112 4.76 3.86 -2.11
N GLY A 113 5.06 4.17 -0.85
CA GLY A 113 5.85 3.32 0.03
C GLY A 113 5.17 1.98 0.31
N GLY A 114 3.87 1.99 0.57
CA GLY A 114 3.06 0.80 0.79
C GLY A 114 2.99 -0.09 -0.46
N ALA A 115 2.88 0.50 -1.66
CA ALA A 115 2.95 -0.27 -2.91
C ALA A 115 4.33 -0.93 -3.09
N LEU A 116 5.41 -0.19 -2.88
CA LEU A 116 6.77 -0.75 -2.98
C LEU A 116 7.03 -1.84 -1.95
N TYR A 117 6.64 -1.61 -0.69
CA TYR A 117 6.76 -2.59 0.38
C TYR A 117 5.97 -3.86 0.08
N SER A 118 4.71 -3.73 -0.35
CA SER A 118 3.86 -4.87 -0.72
C SER A 118 4.46 -5.66 -1.89
N LEU A 119 5.07 -4.98 -2.87
CA LEU A 119 5.78 -5.63 -3.97
C LEU A 119 7.03 -6.38 -3.48
N SER A 120 7.77 -5.83 -2.52
CA SER A 120 8.89 -6.52 -1.87
C SER A 120 8.41 -7.78 -1.14
N VAL A 121 7.33 -7.72 -0.36
CA VAL A 121 6.75 -8.89 0.32
C VAL A 121 6.30 -9.95 -0.70
N TRP A 122 5.59 -9.54 -1.74
CA TRP A 122 5.11 -10.42 -2.79
C TRP A 122 6.25 -11.17 -3.50
N SER A 123 7.32 -10.45 -3.87
CA SER A 123 8.49 -11.02 -4.56
C SER A 123 9.43 -11.81 -3.66
N THR A 124 9.22 -11.81 -2.34
CA THR A 124 10.05 -12.51 -1.36
C THR A 124 9.24 -13.53 -0.58
N ALA A 125 8.61 -13.12 0.52
CA ALA A 125 7.88 -14.01 1.43
C ALA A 125 6.76 -14.80 0.74
N GLU A 126 6.07 -14.21 -0.26
CA GLU A 126 5.02 -14.89 -1.02
C GLU A 126 5.53 -15.58 -2.30
N GLY A 127 6.81 -15.48 -2.62
CA GLY A 127 7.42 -16.19 -3.75
C GLY A 127 6.77 -15.93 -5.11
N PHE A 128 6.34 -14.69 -5.38
CA PHE A 128 5.60 -14.27 -6.57
C PHE A 128 4.20 -14.92 -6.72
N GLY A 129 3.61 -15.41 -5.63
CA GLY A 129 2.38 -16.23 -5.68
C GLY A 129 2.64 -17.69 -6.06
N GLY A 130 3.90 -18.12 -6.09
CA GLY A 130 4.25 -19.50 -6.44
C GLY A 130 3.86 -20.00 -7.84
N PRO A 131 3.67 -19.19 -8.92
CA PRO A 131 3.33 -19.71 -10.26
C PRO A 131 4.39 -20.67 -10.82
N TYR A 132 5.55 -20.72 -10.18
CA TYR A 132 6.67 -21.57 -10.52
C TYR A 132 6.75 -22.86 -9.68
N THR A 133 5.79 -23.08 -8.76
CA THR A 133 5.67 -24.29 -7.95
C THR A 133 4.50 -25.15 -8.43
N ALA A 134 4.67 -26.47 -8.43
CA ALA A 134 3.63 -27.40 -8.85
C ALA A 134 2.43 -27.33 -7.87
N GLY A 135 1.23 -27.07 -8.41
CA GLY A 135 0.00 -27.00 -7.62
C GLY A 135 -0.31 -25.62 -7.03
N ALA A 136 0.41 -24.56 -7.41
CA ALA A 136 0.04 -23.22 -7.00
C ALA A 136 -1.29 -22.76 -7.60
N THR A 137 -2.16 -22.22 -6.74
CA THR A 137 -3.50 -21.75 -7.11
C THR A 137 -3.78 -20.31 -6.66
N ASP A 138 -2.81 -19.66 -6.03
CA ASP A 138 -2.94 -18.32 -5.45
C ASP A 138 -1.95 -17.37 -6.15
N ILE A 139 -2.34 -16.12 -6.40
CA ILE A 139 -1.46 -15.09 -6.98
C ILE A 139 -0.68 -14.32 -5.89
N GLY A 140 -1.02 -14.53 -4.62
CA GLY A 140 -0.47 -13.81 -3.47
C GLY A 140 -1.35 -12.64 -3.03
N THR A 141 -1.41 -12.39 -1.73
CA THR A 141 -2.19 -11.29 -1.16
C THR A 141 -1.54 -9.93 -1.41
N SER A 142 -0.21 -9.86 -1.36
CA SER A 142 0.51 -8.60 -1.39
C SER A 142 0.46 -7.91 -2.76
N ILE A 143 0.33 -8.65 -3.86
CA ILE A 143 0.14 -8.03 -5.19
C ILE A 143 -1.21 -7.30 -5.29
N ILE A 144 -2.25 -7.80 -4.61
CA ILE A 144 -3.55 -7.12 -4.52
C ILE A 144 -3.38 -5.81 -3.76
N TYR A 145 -2.56 -5.78 -2.70
CA TYR A 145 -2.29 -4.57 -1.93
C TYR A 145 -1.57 -3.51 -2.78
N VAL A 146 -0.62 -3.91 -3.64
CA VAL A 146 0.01 -3.01 -4.62
C VAL A 146 -1.07 -2.32 -5.47
N LEU A 147 -2.00 -3.09 -6.03
CA LEU A 147 -3.06 -2.54 -6.89
C LEU A 147 -3.98 -1.58 -6.13
N VAL A 148 -4.33 -1.89 -4.88
CA VAL A 148 -5.15 -1.01 -4.04
C VAL A 148 -4.41 0.29 -3.72
N PHE A 149 -3.12 0.23 -3.37
CA PHE A 149 -2.30 1.43 -3.14
C PHE A 149 -2.18 2.30 -4.40
N LEU A 150 -1.95 1.70 -5.57
CA LEU A 150 -1.90 2.44 -6.84
C LEU A 150 -3.25 3.06 -7.17
N ALA A 151 -4.37 2.37 -6.93
CA ALA A 151 -5.70 2.91 -7.12
C ALA A 151 -5.98 4.11 -6.17
N LEU A 152 -5.56 4.01 -4.92
CA LEU A 152 -5.63 5.12 -3.96
C LEU A 152 -4.74 6.30 -4.37
N LEU A 153 -3.54 6.03 -4.89
CA LEU A 153 -2.63 7.05 -5.42
C LEU A 153 -3.24 7.79 -6.62
N VAL A 154 -3.80 7.06 -7.59
CA VAL A 154 -4.46 7.67 -8.75
C VAL A 154 -5.63 8.54 -8.28
N LYS A 155 -6.45 8.06 -7.33
CA LYS A 155 -7.55 8.86 -6.75
C LYS A 155 -7.04 10.12 -6.04
N LEU A 156 -5.93 10.03 -5.32
CA LEU A 156 -5.31 11.15 -4.62
C LEU A 156 -4.82 12.25 -5.58
N GLU A 157 -4.13 11.84 -6.65
CA GLU A 157 -3.57 12.74 -7.68
C GLU A 157 -4.68 13.43 -8.48
N HIS A 158 -5.84 12.79 -8.66
CA HIS A 158 -7.04 13.39 -9.26
C HIS A 158 -7.89 14.21 -8.27
N GLY A 159 -7.45 14.37 -7.02
CA GLY A 159 -8.16 15.18 -6.03
C GLY A 159 -9.43 14.55 -5.47
N LEU A 160 -9.64 13.25 -5.66
CA LEU A 160 -10.84 12.51 -5.27
C LEU A 160 -10.76 11.92 -3.84
N ASP A 161 -9.77 12.30 -3.03
CA ASP A 161 -9.60 11.82 -1.65
C ASP A 161 -9.27 12.99 -0.71
N ARG A 162 -10.31 13.76 -0.34
CA ARG A 162 -10.21 14.97 0.50
C ARG A 162 -10.93 14.86 1.84
N ARG A 163 -11.80 13.86 2.03
CA ARG A 163 -12.62 13.74 3.24
C ARG A 163 -11.83 13.05 4.36
N LEU A 164 -11.91 13.59 5.58
CA LEU A 164 -11.33 13.01 6.80
C LEU A 164 -9.82 12.72 6.68
N ALA A 165 -9.09 13.62 6.04
CA ALA A 165 -7.66 13.58 5.85
C ALA A 165 -6.95 14.55 6.80
N LEU A 166 -6.12 14.04 7.72
CA LEU A 166 -5.33 14.91 8.62
C LEU A 166 -4.31 15.76 7.88
N ASP A 167 -3.89 15.37 6.67
CA ASP A 167 -2.98 16.18 5.85
C ASP A 167 -3.49 17.60 5.60
N ILE A 168 -4.82 17.80 5.52
CA ILE A 168 -5.40 19.14 5.31
C ILE A 168 -5.17 20.02 6.54
N ALA A 169 -5.21 19.43 7.75
CA ALA A 169 -4.92 20.16 8.98
C ALA A 169 -3.43 20.47 9.12
N VAL A 170 -2.56 19.55 8.70
CA VAL A 170 -1.09 19.71 8.77
C VAL A 170 -0.57 20.68 7.70
N ALA A 171 -1.06 20.60 6.46
CA ALA A 171 -0.64 21.47 5.35
C ALA A 171 -0.98 22.94 5.60
N ARG A 172 -2.02 23.24 6.40
CA ARG A 172 -2.32 24.61 6.86
C ARG A 172 -1.22 25.21 7.74
N ARG A 173 -0.46 24.37 8.46
CA ARG A 173 0.62 24.80 9.36
C ARG A 173 2.00 24.65 8.72
N VAL A 174 2.16 23.73 7.78
CA VAL A 174 3.46 23.34 7.21
C VAL A 174 3.37 23.25 5.68
N PRO A 175 3.73 24.31 4.93
CA PRO A 175 3.53 24.37 3.48
C PRO A 175 4.30 23.31 2.66
N TRP A 176 5.49 22.89 3.13
CA TRP A 176 6.30 21.85 2.45
C TRP A 176 5.68 20.45 2.55
N TRP A 177 4.75 20.24 3.50
CA TRP A 177 4.08 18.96 3.72
C TRP A 177 3.29 18.48 2.49
N ARG A 178 2.94 19.40 1.58
CA ARG A 178 2.28 19.10 0.31
C ARG A 178 3.04 18.12 -0.57
N HIS A 179 4.37 18.09 -0.50
CA HIS A 179 5.16 17.12 -1.26
C HIS A 179 4.96 15.67 -0.78
N VAL A 180 4.75 15.50 0.53
CA VAL A 180 4.57 14.20 1.20
C VAL A 180 3.09 13.77 1.20
N ALA A 181 2.18 14.73 1.33
CA ALA A 181 0.74 14.50 1.36
C ALA A 181 0.11 14.37 -0.04
N GLY A 182 0.69 15.02 -1.06
CA GLY A 182 0.17 15.08 -2.42
C GLY A 182 -0.60 16.36 -2.76
N PRO A 183 -1.02 16.53 -4.03
CA PRO A 183 -1.59 17.78 -4.54
C PRO A 183 -2.96 18.14 -3.95
N SER A 184 -3.60 17.22 -3.23
CA SER A 184 -4.90 17.41 -2.59
C SER A 184 -4.83 17.92 -1.14
N ALA A 185 -3.65 18.31 -0.66
CA ALA A 185 -3.38 18.82 0.70
C ALA A 185 -3.26 20.36 0.81
#